data_AF-A0A970MRH6-F1
#
_entry.id   AF-A0A970MRH6-F1
#
_cell.length_a   1.000
_cell.length_b   1.000
_cell.length_c   1.000
_cell.angle_alpha   90.00
_cell.angle_beta   90.00
_cell.angle_gamma   90.00
#
_symmetry.space_group_name_H-M   'P 1'
#
loop_
_entity.id
_entity.type
_entity.pdbx_description
1 polymer ?
#
loop_
_entity_poly.entity_id
_entity_poly.type
_entity_poly.pdbx_seq_one_letter_code
_entity_poly.pdbx_strand_id
1 'polypeptide(L)'
;MHNNFFEEFSFLCKQEGFKEIGFSDAYVQTDALEKYKNWLNKGMNAEMEWMERNLESRLDIRKMFPWAKSYAIVLLPYFHNKTIGNKYSRYALLKDYHFV
;
A
#
# COMPACT_ATOMS: atom_id res chain seq x y z
N MET A 1 13.93 11.61 -24.27
CA MET A 1 14.69 11.28 -23.05
C MET A 1 13.78 11.25 -21.81
N HIS A 2 12.72 10.43 -21.80
CA HIS A 2 11.75 10.39 -20.68
C HIS A 2 11.56 9.00 -20.04
N ASN A 3 12.32 7.97 -20.46
CA ASN A 3 12.24 6.62 -19.88
C ASN A 3 13.23 6.35 -18.73
N ASN A 4 14.12 7.30 -18.39
CA ASN A 4 15.23 6.98 -17.50
C ASN A 4 14.85 6.93 -16.01
N PHE A 5 13.91 7.77 -15.55
CA PHE A 5 13.62 7.89 -14.11
C PHE A 5 13.03 6.62 -13.51
N PHE A 6 12.00 6.03 -14.14
CA PHE A 6 11.35 4.84 -13.57
C PHE A 6 12.27 3.63 -13.56
N GLU A 7 13.12 3.49 -14.58
CA GLU A 7 14.11 2.41 -14.67
C GLU A 7 15.19 2.58 -13.59
N GLU A 8 15.75 3.78 -13.44
CA GLU A 8 16.75 4.09 -12.41
C GLU A 8 16.18 3.93 -11.00
N PHE A 9 14.99 4.47 -10.73
CA PHE A 9 14.33 4.32 -9.43
C PHE A 9 14.05 2.84 -9.12
N SER A 10 13.57 2.09 -10.11
CA SER A 10 13.34 0.65 -9.94
C SER A 10 14.62 -0.12 -9.65
N PHE A 11 15.72 0.25 -10.30
CA PHE A 11 17.04 -0.33 -10.03
C PHE A 11 17.47 -0.05 -8.59
N LEU A 12 17.38 1.19 -8.12
CA LEU A 12 17.73 1.59 -6.76
C LEU A 12 16.88 0.84 -5.71
N CYS A 13 15.55 0.77 -5.89
CA CYS A 13 14.69 0.03 -4.97
C CYS A 13 15.08 -1.46 -4.87
N LYS A 14 15.47 -2.09 -5.99
CA LYS A 14 15.94 -3.47 -5.98
C LYS A 14 17.27 -3.64 -5.26
N GLN A 15 18.19 -2.66 -5.35
CA GLN A 15 19.44 -2.67 -4.59
C GLN A 15 19.18 -2.56 -3.08
N GLU A 16 18.19 -1.78 -2.67
CA GLU A 16 17.76 -1.65 -1.26
C GLU A 16 16.94 -2.86 -0.75
N GLY A 17 16.71 -3.87 -1.58
CA GLY A 17 16.10 -5.14 -1.18
C GLY A 17 14.59 -5.25 -1.42
N PHE A 18 13.94 -4.26 -2.05
CA PHE A 18 12.57 -4.42 -2.52
C PHE A 18 12.52 -5.45 -3.65
N LYS A 19 11.60 -6.40 -3.54
CA LYS A 19 11.49 -7.51 -4.49
C LYS A 19 10.88 -7.06 -5.81
N GLU A 20 9.80 -6.29 -5.73
CA GLU A 20 9.09 -5.75 -6.89
C GLU A 20 8.74 -4.28 -6.67
N ILE A 21 8.57 -3.57 -7.78
CA ILE A 21 8.15 -2.18 -7.81
C ILE A 21 7.21 -1.94 -8.99
N GLY A 22 6.17 -1.14 -8.77
CA GLY A 22 5.24 -0.69 -9.80
C GLY A 22 4.89 0.78 -9.64
N PHE A 23 4.36 1.37 -10.71
CA PHE A 23 3.93 2.77 -10.74
C PHE A 23 2.49 2.86 -11.21
N SER A 24 1.77 3.85 -10.69
CA SER A 24 0.41 4.16 -11.12
C SER A 24 0.20 5.67 -11.09
N ASP A 25 -0.65 6.19 -11.97
CA ASP A 25 -0.99 7.61 -11.94
C ASP A 25 -1.88 7.93 -10.72
N ALA A 26 -1.78 9.16 -10.21
CA ALA A 26 -2.55 9.63 -9.06
C ALA A 26 -3.97 10.08 -9.44
N TYR A 27 -4.72 9.26 -10.19
CA TYR A 27 -6.13 9.50 -10.47
C TYR A 27 -7.04 8.67 -9.56
N VAL A 28 -8.29 9.13 -9.43
CA VAL A 28 -9.30 8.43 -8.62
C VAL A 28 -9.78 7.19 -9.35
N GLN A 29 -9.62 6.04 -8.70
CA GLN A 29 -10.16 4.77 -9.18
C GLN A 29 -11.62 4.63 -8.73
N THR A 30 -12.56 5.04 -9.59
CA THR A 30 -14.00 5.05 -9.29
C THR A 30 -14.55 3.67 -8.93
N ASP A 31 -14.10 2.62 -9.61
CA ASP A 31 -14.55 1.25 -9.37
C ASP A 31 -14.11 0.71 -8.01
N ALA A 32 -12.87 1.02 -7.62
CA ALA A 32 -12.33 0.64 -6.31
C ALA A 32 -13.08 1.39 -5.20
N LEU A 33 -13.40 2.66 -5.44
CA LEU A 33 -14.19 3.49 -4.54
C LEU A 33 -15.60 2.91 -4.31
N GLU A 34 -16.33 2.60 -5.38
CA GLU A 34 -17.68 2.05 -5.24
C GLU A 34 -17.68 0.68 -4.54
N LYS A 35 -16.68 -0.16 -4.83
CA LYS A 35 -16.49 -1.43 -4.09
C LYS A 35 -16.22 -1.19 -2.60
N TYR A 36 -15.38 -0.22 -2.25
CA TYR A 36 -15.06 0.10 -0.87
C TYR A 36 -16.26 0.66 -0.10
N LYS A 37 -17.01 1.60 -0.68
CA LYS A 37 -18.28 2.09 -0.11
C LYS A 37 -19.27 0.96 0.10
N ASN A 38 -19.46 0.09 -0.89
CA ASN A 38 -20.37 -1.04 -0.78
C ASN A 38 -19.94 -2.03 0.31
N TRP A 39 -18.64 -2.22 0.50
CA TRP A 39 -18.09 -3.07 1.56
C TRP A 39 -18.32 -2.46 2.95
N LEU A 40 -18.11 -1.15 3.12
CA LEU A 40 -18.41 -0.42 4.35
C LEU A 40 -19.90 -0.40 4.67
N ASN A 41 -20.76 -0.11 3.70
CA ASN A 41 -22.22 -0.09 3.87
C ASN A 41 -22.78 -1.47 4.27
N LYS A 42 -22.04 -2.55 4.00
CA LYS A 42 -22.38 -3.92 4.42
C LYS A 42 -21.86 -4.26 5.82
N GLY A 43 -21.25 -3.32 6.54
CA GLY A 43 -20.69 -3.53 7.88
C GLY A 43 -19.51 -4.52 7.89
N MET A 44 -18.80 -4.67 6.77
CA MET A 44 -17.71 -5.66 6.66
C MET A 44 -16.41 -5.19 7.34
N ASN A 45 -16.39 -3.98 7.89
CA ASN A 45 -15.30 -3.40 8.69
C ASN A 45 -15.27 -3.84 10.15
N ALA A 46 -16.24 -4.62 10.64
CA ALA A 46 -16.32 -5.02 12.05
C ALA A 46 -16.20 -3.79 12.98
N GLU A 47 -15.26 -3.78 13.93
CA GLU A 47 -15.04 -2.67 14.88
C GLU A 47 -14.12 -1.55 14.34
N MET A 48 -13.68 -1.64 13.08
CA MET A 48 -12.75 -0.68 12.48
C MET A 48 -13.48 0.58 11.96
N GLU A 49 -14.16 1.30 12.84
CA GLU A 49 -14.93 2.52 12.52
C GLU A 49 -14.07 3.62 11.86
N TRP A 50 -12.77 3.63 12.14
CA TRP A 50 -11.83 4.58 11.53
C TRP A 50 -11.72 4.44 10.00
N MET A 51 -12.13 3.30 9.43
CA MET A 51 -12.14 3.08 7.98
C MET A 51 -13.17 3.93 7.24
N GLU A 52 -14.24 4.35 7.91
CA GLU A 52 -15.25 5.24 7.35
C GLU A 52 -14.80 6.71 7.32
N ARG A 53 -13.75 7.03 8.09
CA ARG A 53 -13.24 8.41 8.22
C ARG A 53 -12.40 8.79 7.00
N ASN A 54 -12.54 10.04 6.57
CA ASN A 54 -11.74 10.67 5.51
C ASN A 54 -11.73 9.88 4.19
N LEU A 55 -12.85 9.25 3.83
CA LEU A 55 -13.01 8.46 2.60
C LEU A 55 -12.48 9.18 1.36
N GLU A 56 -12.84 10.44 1.22
CA GLU A 56 -12.43 11.28 0.11
C GLU A 56 -10.90 11.35 -0.05
N SER A 57 -10.17 11.58 1.04
CA SER A 57 -8.70 11.66 1.02
C SER A 57 -8.03 10.29 0.85
N ARG A 58 -8.67 9.21 1.31
CA ARG A 58 -8.17 7.83 1.10
C ARG A 58 -8.20 7.40 -0.35
N LEU A 59 -9.12 7.98 -1.12
CA LEU A 59 -9.40 7.58 -2.50
C LEU A 59 -8.82 8.58 -3.51
N ASP A 60 -8.62 9.82 -3.09
CA ASP A 60 -7.91 10.83 -3.85
C ASP A 60 -6.79 11.45 -3.01
N ILE A 61 -5.56 10.93 -3.17
CA ILE A 61 -4.38 11.47 -2.48
C ILE A 61 -4.16 12.96 -2.79
N ARG A 62 -4.66 13.46 -3.93
CA ARG A 62 -4.51 14.86 -4.35
C ARG A 62 -5.31 15.82 -3.47
N LYS A 63 -6.28 15.33 -2.70
CA LYS A 63 -6.95 16.13 -1.66
C LYS A 63 -6.00 16.49 -0.52
N MET A 64 -5.02 15.65 -0.23
CA MET A 64 -3.97 15.93 0.76
C MET A 64 -2.71 16.51 0.13
N PHE A 65 -2.35 16.03 -1.07
CA PHE A 65 -1.13 16.41 -1.77
C PHE A 65 -1.48 16.83 -3.20
N PRO A 66 -1.92 18.08 -3.44
CA PRO A 66 -2.39 18.54 -4.75
C PRO A 66 -1.35 18.42 -5.88
N TRP A 67 -0.07 18.36 -5.51
CA TRP A 67 1.05 18.19 -6.43
C TRP A 67 1.34 16.73 -6.82
N ALA A 68 0.68 15.75 -6.18
CA ALA A 68 0.90 14.34 -6.46
C ALA A 68 0.43 13.97 -7.88
N LYS A 69 1.33 13.35 -8.65
CA LYS A 69 1.08 12.91 -10.04
C LYS A 69 1.01 11.41 -10.21
N SER A 70 1.74 10.66 -9.38
CA SER A 70 1.82 9.21 -9.44
C SER A 70 2.12 8.60 -8.07
N TYR A 71 1.90 7.30 -7.96
CA TYR A 71 2.30 6.44 -6.85
C TYR A 71 3.47 5.56 -7.29
N ALA A 72 4.41 5.32 -6.38
CA ALA A 72 5.37 4.23 -6.47
C ALA A 72 4.99 3.18 -5.41
N ILE A 73 4.78 1.93 -5.83
CA ILE A 73 4.38 0.82 -4.98
C ILE A 73 5.55 -0.16 -4.92
N VAL A 74 6.01 -0.49 -3.73
CA VAL A 74 7.10 -1.46 -3.50
C VAL A 74 6.60 -2.67 -2.74
N LEU A 75 7.20 -3.82 -3.00
CA LEU A 75 6.89 -5.08 -2.34
C LEU A 75 8.13 -5.62 -1.63
N LEU A 76 8.00 -5.80 -0.32
CA LEU A 76 9.01 -6.43 0.52
C LEU A 76 8.47 -7.75 1.08
N PRO A 77 8.97 -8.91 0.62
CA PRO A 77 8.51 -10.20 1.14
C PRO A 77 9.00 -10.40 2.57
N TYR A 78 8.08 -10.72 3.47
CA TYR A 78 8.36 -11.03 4.89
C TYR A 78 8.29 -12.54 5.18
N PHE A 79 8.30 -13.38 4.15
CA PHE A 79 8.22 -14.83 4.33
C PHE A 79 9.45 -15.37 5.07
N HIS A 80 9.21 -16.19 6.08
CA HIS A 80 10.23 -16.95 6.77
C HIS A 80 9.71 -18.32 7.23
N ASN A 81 10.63 -19.27 7.37
CA ASN A 81 10.36 -20.63 7.86
C ASN A 81 10.51 -20.76 9.39
N LYS A 82 10.81 -19.67 10.11
CA LYS A 82 10.89 -19.70 11.58
C LYS A 82 9.50 -19.86 12.19
N THR A 83 9.35 -20.83 13.08
CA THR A 83 8.20 -20.95 13.97
C THR A 83 8.62 -20.43 15.34
N ILE A 84 8.01 -19.36 15.81
CA ILE A 84 8.30 -18.77 17.13
C ILE A 84 7.02 -18.84 17.95
N GLY A 85 7.01 -19.66 19.01
CA GLY A 85 5.89 -19.78 19.94
C GLY A 85 4.58 -20.26 19.30
N ASN A 86 3.47 -19.74 19.83
CA ASN A 86 2.11 -20.05 19.38
C ASN A 86 1.79 -19.39 18.01
N LYS A 87 0.59 -19.68 17.48
CA LYS A 87 0.10 -19.30 16.14
C LYS A 87 -0.08 -17.78 15.93
N TYR A 88 1.01 -17.03 15.84
CA TYR A 88 0.98 -15.64 15.38
C TYR A 88 0.96 -15.58 13.85
N SER A 89 0.32 -14.53 13.30
CA SER A 89 0.44 -14.22 11.88
C SER A 89 1.89 -13.90 11.52
N ARG A 90 2.37 -14.33 10.35
CA ARG A 90 3.79 -14.19 9.96
C ARG A 90 4.30 -12.75 9.98
N TYR A 91 3.45 -11.77 9.64
CA TYR A 91 3.84 -10.36 9.64
C TYR A 91 4.17 -9.82 11.05
N ALA A 92 3.77 -10.53 12.11
CA ALA A 92 3.99 -10.14 13.50
C ALA A 92 5.15 -10.90 14.19
N LEU A 93 5.88 -11.75 13.46
CA LEU A 93 6.90 -12.64 14.05
C LEU A 93 8.32 -12.06 14.05
N LEU A 94 8.59 -11.06 13.20
CA LEU A 94 9.90 -10.44 13.06
C LEU A 94 9.82 -8.97 13.49
N LYS A 95 10.84 -8.18 13.11
CA LYS A 95 10.82 -6.73 13.30
C LYS A 95 9.56 -6.16 12.66
N ASP A 96 8.89 -5.28 13.39
CA ASP A 96 7.71 -4.57 12.91
C ASP A 96 8.02 -3.89 11.56
N TYR A 97 7.23 -4.21 10.55
CA TYR A 97 7.44 -3.78 9.17
C TYR A 97 7.32 -2.27 8.99
N HIS A 98 6.74 -1.55 9.96
CA HIS A 98 6.72 -0.08 9.93
C HIS A 98 8.09 0.56 10.18
N PHE A 99 9.07 -0.19 10.69
CA PHE A 99 10.44 0.29 10.96
C PHE A 99 11.52 -0.31 10.04
N VAL A 100 11.12 -1.15 9.09
CA VAL A 100 12.05 -1.84 8.17
C VAL A 100 12.37 -0.95 6.99
#